data_AF-A0A235J1R0-F1
#
_entry.id   AF-A0A235J1R0-F1
#
_cell.length_a   1.000
_cell.length_b   1.000
_cell.length_c   1.000
_cell.angle_alpha   90.00
_cell.angle_beta   90.00
_cell.angle_gamma   90.00
#
_symmetry.space_group_name_H-M   'P 1'
#
loop_
_entity.id
_entity.type
_entity.pdbx_description
1 polymer ?
#
loop_
_entity_poly.entity_id
_entity_poly.type
_entity_poly.pdbx_seq_one_letter_code
_entity_poly.pdbx_strand_id
1 'polypeptide(L)'
;MKNLALLSAIVLTITSGLVFGTMEAASALTWKWNYSGTSIEAIGTFTTNNTPNDLGFYQILEITGTRNGETITGLQPVETPIPGNEPFDVDNLISLNTQQLTRDGFGYSTSGGNYSSPLFASFLPTPSYLEVFSAPPLTPGSENFGTEDSELPISFSATIITP
;
A
#
# COMPACT_ATOMS: atom_id res chain seq x y z
N MET A 1 13.55 73.98 -43.03
CA MET A 1 13.51 72.56 -43.44
C MET A 1 12.99 71.76 -42.26
N LYS A 2 11.84 71.09 -42.42
CA LYS A 2 11.18 70.25 -41.40
C LYS A 2 11.71 68.83 -41.56
N ASN A 3 12.30 68.24 -40.52
CA ASN A 3 12.49 66.79 -40.45
C ASN A 3 11.67 66.25 -39.26
N LEU A 4 10.55 65.62 -39.59
CA LEU A 4 9.84 64.69 -38.71
C LEU A 4 10.63 63.37 -38.69
N ALA A 5 10.86 62.79 -37.51
CA ALA A 5 11.24 61.39 -37.39
C ALA A 5 10.13 60.64 -36.64
N LEU A 6 9.58 59.62 -37.32
CA LEU A 6 8.49 58.75 -36.86
C LEU A 6 8.98 57.72 -35.82
N LEU A 7 8.07 57.34 -34.93
CA LEU A 7 8.16 56.25 -33.97
C LEU A 7 8.27 54.86 -34.62
N SER A 8 8.87 53.91 -33.90
CA SER A 8 8.39 52.53 -33.85
C SER A 8 8.92 51.80 -32.61
N ALA A 9 8.06 51.65 -31.59
CA ALA A 9 8.29 50.73 -30.48
C ALA A 9 7.55 49.42 -30.79
N ILE A 10 8.29 48.32 -30.90
CA ILE A 10 7.73 46.98 -31.06
C ILE A 10 7.39 46.47 -29.65
N VAL A 11 6.10 46.29 -29.37
CA VAL A 11 5.62 45.59 -28.17
C VAL A 11 5.43 44.12 -28.54
N LEU A 12 6.24 43.24 -27.95
CA LEU A 12 6.10 41.79 -28.09
C LEU A 12 5.32 41.25 -26.88
N THR A 13 4.03 40.98 -27.06
CA THR A 13 3.21 40.29 -26.04
C THR A 13 3.43 38.79 -26.16
N ILE A 14 4.06 38.20 -25.15
CA ILE A 14 4.22 36.74 -25.02
C ILE A 14 2.99 36.20 -24.28
N THR A 15 2.09 35.53 -24.98
CA THR A 15 0.99 34.80 -24.35
C THR A 15 1.45 33.40 -24.02
N SER A 16 1.75 33.13 -22.74
CA SER A 16 1.97 31.77 -22.25
C SER A 16 0.62 31.05 -22.16
N GLY A 17 0.37 30.11 -23.09
CA GLY A 17 -0.79 29.21 -23.02
C GLY A 17 -0.50 28.06 -22.05
N LEU A 18 -1.31 27.93 -20.99
CA LEU A 18 -1.37 26.71 -20.19
C LEU A 18 -2.01 25.61 -21.02
N VAL A 19 -1.21 24.63 -21.44
CA VAL A 19 -1.72 23.38 -22.02
C VAL A 19 -2.07 22.45 -20.86
N PHE A 20 -3.36 22.35 -20.55
CA PHE A 20 -3.85 21.27 -19.69
C PHE A 20 -3.84 19.99 -20.54
N GLY A 21 -2.89 19.10 -20.26
CA GLY A 21 -2.95 17.72 -20.79
C GLY A 21 -4.26 17.07 -20.38
N THR A 22 -4.75 16.13 -21.19
CA THR A 22 -5.88 15.27 -20.81
C THR A 22 -5.51 14.54 -19.52
N MET A 23 -6.20 14.84 -18.40
CA MET A 23 -6.11 14.01 -17.21
C MET A 23 -6.73 12.65 -17.58
N GLU A 24 -5.89 11.62 -17.68
CA GLU A 24 -6.36 10.25 -17.77
C GLU A 24 -7.17 9.96 -16.50
N ALA A 25 -8.37 9.40 -16.68
CA ALA A 25 -9.20 9.04 -15.54
C ALA A 25 -8.44 8.01 -14.70
N ALA A 26 -8.22 8.32 -13.41
CA ALA A 26 -7.62 7.36 -12.50
C ALA A 26 -8.48 6.09 -12.49
N SER A 27 -7.91 5.01 -13.01
CA SER A 27 -8.53 3.70 -13.00
C SER A 27 -7.92 2.92 -11.84
N ALA A 28 -8.77 2.22 -11.11
CA ALA A 28 -8.41 1.42 -9.96
C ALA A 28 -8.92 -0.01 -10.15
N LEU A 29 -8.17 -0.96 -9.61
CA LEU A 29 -8.60 -2.36 -9.56
C LEU A 29 -9.11 -2.67 -8.17
N THR A 30 -10.21 -3.42 -8.11
CA THR A 30 -10.70 -3.99 -6.86
C THR A 30 -10.28 -5.45 -6.77
N TRP A 31 -9.74 -5.82 -5.62
CA TRP A 31 -9.32 -7.19 -5.33
C TRP A 31 -10.15 -7.75 -4.20
N LYS A 32 -10.40 -9.06 -4.20
CA LYS A 32 -10.72 -9.81 -2.99
C LYS A 32 -9.45 -10.43 -2.47
N TRP A 33 -9.21 -10.34 -1.18
CA TRP A 33 -8.09 -10.99 -0.53
C TRP A 33 -8.57 -11.74 0.71
N ASN A 34 -7.81 -12.76 1.08
CA ASN A 34 -7.97 -13.47 2.34
C ASN A 34 -6.62 -14.03 2.79
N TYR A 35 -6.49 -14.24 4.08
CA TYR A 35 -5.51 -15.16 4.61
C TYR A 35 -6.02 -15.87 5.86
N SER A 36 -5.44 -17.05 6.09
CA SER A 36 -5.75 -17.82 7.30
C SER A 36 -4.54 -18.59 7.81
N GLY A 37 -4.55 -18.89 9.10
CA GLY A 37 -3.52 -19.63 9.81
C GLY A 37 -4.08 -20.19 11.11
N THR A 38 -3.22 -20.68 11.99
CA THR A 38 -3.65 -21.15 13.31
C THR A 38 -4.31 -20.01 14.09
N SER A 39 -5.62 -20.08 14.31
CA SER A 39 -6.42 -19.05 14.99
C SER A 39 -6.44 -17.68 14.31
N ILE A 40 -6.14 -17.64 13.00
CA ILE A 40 -6.13 -16.43 12.18
C ILE A 40 -7.09 -16.65 11.00
N GLU A 41 -8.05 -15.74 10.84
CA GLU A 41 -8.88 -15.60 9.65
C GLU A 41 -9.01 -14.11 9.33
N ALA A 42 -8.60 -13.71 8.13
CA ALA A 42 -8.78 -12.36 7.65
C ALA A 42 -9.26 -12.35 6.21
N ILE A 43 -10.20 -11.48 5.91
CA ILE A 43 -10.82 -11.35 4.59
C ILE A 43 -11.07 -9.88 4.29
N GLY A 44 -11.04 -9.51 3.01
CA GLY A 44 -11.32 -8.14 2.65
C GLY A 44 -11.23 -7.83 1.18
N THR A 45 -11.16 -6.53 0.90
CA THR A 45 -10.87 -6.01 -0.43
C THR A 45 -9.71 -5.04 -0.42
N PHE A 46 -8.98 -4.99 -1.53
CA PHE A 46 -8.06 -3.89 -1.82
C PHE A 46 -8.61 -3.03 -2.95
N THR A 47 -8.35 -1.73 -2.86
CA THR A 47 -8.32 -0.85 -4.03
C THR A 47 -6.85 -0.63 -4.39
N THR A 48 -6.46 -0.92 -5.63
CA THR A 48 -5.10 -0.67 -6.13
C THR A 48 -5.10 0.29 -7.30
N ASN A 49 -3.93 0.80 -7.69
CA ASN A 49 -3.75 1.33 -9.04
C ASN A 49 -4.07 0.27 -10.11
N ASN A 50 -4.32 0.68 -11.36
CA ASN A 50 -4.68 -0.23 -12.46
C ASN A 50 -3.50 -0.73 -13.30
N THR A 51 -2.32 -0.17 -13.10
CA THR A 51 -1.11 -0.52 -13.85
C THR A 51 -0.05 -0.99 -12.86
N PRO A 52 0.51 -2.20 -13.01
CA PRO A 52 1.57 -2.64 -12.13
C PRO A 52 2.87 -1.88 -12.42
N ASN A 53 3.78 -1.86 -11.45
CA ASN A 53 5.16 -1.43 -11.66
C ASN A 53 5.93 -2.41 -12.56
N ASP A 54 7.20 -2.08 -12.86
CA ASP A 54 8.06 -2.91 -13.72
C ASP A 54 8.32 -4.33 -13.19
N LEU A 55 8.02 -4.58 -11.90
CA LEU A 55 8.12 -5.88 -11.25
C LEU A 55 6.78 -6.65 -11.22
N GLY A 56 5.71 -6.08 -11.79
CA GLY A 56 4.39 -6.71 -11.83
C GLY A 56 3.54 -6.50 -10.57
N PHE A 57 3.91 -5.57 -9.69
CA PHE A 57 3.16 -5.26 -8.47
C PHE A 57 2.29 -4.02 -8.62
N TYR A 58 1.07 -4.11 -8.11
CA TYR A 58 0.11 -3.03 -7.96
C TYR A 58 0.24 -2.45 -6.55
N GLN A 59 0.14 -1.13 -6.45
CA GLN A 59 0.14 -0.42 -5.16
C GLN A 59 -1.25 -0.55 -4.53
N ILE A 60 -1.34 -1.11 -3.33
CA ILE A 60 -2.54 -1.04 -2.49
C ILE A 60 -2.68 0.39 -1.98
N LEU A 61 -3.82 1.00 -2.29
CA LEU A 61 -4.17 2.38 -1.92
C LEU A 61 -5.17 2.40 -0.77
N GLU A 62 -6.06 1.41 -0.73
CA GLU A 62 -7.09 1.28 0.30
C GLU A 62 -7.29 -0.20 0.64
N ILE A 63 -7.70 -0.44 1.89
CA ILE A 63 -8.03 -1.75 2.43
C ILE A 63 -9.35 -1.66 3.19
N THR A 64 -10.21 -2.65 2.99
CA THR A 64 -11.36 -2.90 3.87
C THR A 64 -11.42 -4.38 4.20
N GLY A 65 -12.06 -4.74 5.31
CA GLY A 65 -12.20 -6.14 5.68
C GLY A 65 -12.26 -6.35 7.19
N THR A 66 -12.02 -7.59 7.59
CA THR A 66 -11.92 -7.98 8.98
C THR A 66 -10.74 -8.92 9.22
N ARG A 67 -10.25 -8.93 10.45
CA ARG A 67 -9.35 -9.95 11.00
C ARG A 67 -9.96 -10.50 12.27
N ASN A 68 -10.21 -11.80 12.34
CA ASN A 68 -10.86 -12.48 13.46
C ASN A 68 -12.17 -11.78 13.90
N GLY A 69 -12.91 -11.22 12.94
CA GLY A 69 -14.13 -10.45 13.17
C GLY A 69 -13.93 -8.98 13.57
N GLU A 70 -12.71 -8.54 13.88
CA GLU A 70 -12.40 -7.13 14.10
C GLU A 70 -12.34 -6.36 12.78
N THR A 71 -12.92 -5.17 12.74
CA THR A 71 -12.96 -4.34 11.53
C THR A 71 -11.60 -3.73 11.25
N ILE A 72 -11.15 -3.76 10.00
CA ILE A 72 -9.96 -3.04 9.56
C ILE A 72 -10.28 -1.55 9.47
N THR A 73 -9.46 -0.72 10.12
CA THR A 73 -9.70 0.73 10.29
C THR A 73 -8.78 1.61 9.46
N GLY A 74 -7.68 1.07 8.94
CA GLY A 74 -6.74 1.84 8.11
C GLY A 74 -5.64 1.00 7.52
N LEU A 75 -5.13 1.44 6.37
CA LEU A 75 -3.90 0.94 5.76
C LEU A 75 -2.70 1.64 6.42
N GLN A 76 -1.65 0.89 6.75
CA GLN A 76 -0.39 1.45 7.21
C GLN A 76 0.29 2.21 6.06
N PRO A 77 0.82 3.43 6.26
CA PRO A 77 1.58 4.11 5.22
C PRO A 77 2.78 3.30 4.72
N VAL A 78 3.10 3.42 3.43
CA VAL A 78 4.32 2.83 2.87
C VAL A 78 5.56 3.40 3.55
N GLU A 79 6.65 2.63 3.58
CA GLU A 79 7.92 3.03 4.21
C GLU A 79 7.76 3.37 5.70
N THR A 80 6.78 2.74 6.37
CA THR A 80 6.61 2.82 7.81
C THR A 80 6.32 1.45 8.39
N PRO A 81 6.81 1.13 9.59
CA PRO A 81 6.51 -0.13 10.24
C PRO A 81 5.13 -0.07 10.88
N ILE A 82 4.48 -1.22 11.06
CA ILE A 82 3.38 -1.29 12.01
C ILE A 82 3.95 -1.06 13.43
N PRO A 83 3.21 -0.38 14.33
CA PRO A 83 3.65 -0.20 15.72
C PRO A 83 4.01 -1.52 16.40
N GLY A 84 5.19 -1.59 17.00
CA GLY A 84 5.71 -2.78 17.66
C GLY A 84 6.56 -3.67 16.76
N ASN A 85 6.57 -3.45 15.45
CA ASN A 85 7.38 -4.20 14.48
C ASN A 85 8.54 -3.37 13.91
N GLU A 86 8.93 -2.28 14.55
CA GLU A 86 10.11 -1.52 14.13
C GLU A 86 11.35 -2.44 14.08
N PRO A 87 12.25 -2.26 13.09
CA PRO A 87 12.25 -1.25 12.02
C PRO A 87 11.71 -1.78 10.68
N PHE A 88 10.81 -2.77 10.68
CA PHE A 88 10.39 -3.44 9.45
C PHE A 88 9.21 -2.73 8.79
N ASP A 89 9.53 -1.91 7.79
CA ASP A 89 8.56 -1.15 7.00
C ASP A 89 7.72 -2.04 6.08
N VAL A 90 6.53 -1.55 5.72
CA VAL A 90 5.66 -2.15 4.71
C VAL A 90 5.74 -1.39 3.38
N ASP A 91 5.51 -2.08 2.26
CA ASP A 91 5.51 -1.49 0.91
C ASP A 91 4.12 -1.41 0.25
N ASN A 92 3.15 -2.14 0.81
CA ASN A 92 1.77 -2.23 0.34
C ASN A 92 1.67 -2.69 -1.13
N LEU A 93 2.51 -3.63 -1.56
CA LEU A 93 2.53 -4.16 -2.92
C LEU A 93 1.83 -5.52 -3.03
N ILE A 94 0.99 -5.68 -4.06
CA ILE A 94 0.30 -6.93 -4.39
C ILE A 94 0.50 -7.30 -5.87
N SER A 95 0.65 -8.58 -6.20
CA SER A 95 0.81 -9.04 -7.59
C SER A 95 -0.12 -10.20 -7.97
N LEU A 96 -0.20 -10.46 -9.28
CA LEU A 96 -0.83 -11.65 -9.87
C LEU A 96 0.14 -12.84 -10.00
N ASN A 97 1.39 -12.68 -9.57
CA ASN A 97 2.38 -13.76 -9.64
C ASN A 97 2.06 -14.85 -8.60
N THR A 98 2.72 -16.01 -8.68
CA THR A 98 2.58 -17.07 -7.67
C THR A 98 2.93 -16.57 -6.26
N GLN A 99 3.96 -15.71 -6.16
CA GLN A 99 4.24 -14.93 -4.98
C GLN A 99 3.52 -13.58 -5.10
N GLN A 100 2.47 -13.38 -4.30
CA GLN A 100 1.59 -12.22 -4.41
C GLN A 100 2.08 -11.02 -3.58
N LEU A 101 2.77 -11.26 -2.47
CA LEU A 101 3.33 -10.20 -1.61
C LEU A 101 4.86 -10.18 -1.69
N THR A 102 5.45 -9.03 -1.40
CA THR A 102 6.89 -8.88 -1.22
C THR A 102 7.32 -9.34 0.18
N ARG A 103 8.61 -9.18 0.50
CA ARG A 103 9.13 -9.36 1.86
C ARG A 103 8.58 -8.32 2.84
N ASP A 104 8.25 -7.14 2.35
CA ASP A 104 7.84 -6.02 3.21
C ASP A 104 6.32 -5.99 3.36
N GLY A 105 5.57 -6.55 2.41
CA GLY A 105 4.15 -6.85 2.56
C GLY A 105 3.28 -5.61 2.73
N PHE A 106 2.12 -5.78 3.37
CA PHE A 106 1.21 -4.68 3.67
C PHE A 106 0.84 -4.65 5.14
N GLY A 107 0.64 -3.46 5.69
CA GLY A 107 0.25 -3.29 7.10
C GLY A 107 -1.14 -2.70 7.23
N TYR A 108 -1.87 -3.01 8.31
CA TYR A 108 -3.15 -2.38 8.61
C TYR A 108 -3.49 -2.38 10.09
N SER A 109 -4.38 -1.48 10.51
CA SER A 109 -4.90 -1.38 11.88
C SER A 109 -6.30 -1.97 12.00
N THR A 110 -6.68 -2.45 13.19
CA THR A 110 -8.03 -2.94 13.50
C THR A 110 -8.77 -2.02 14.47
N SER A 111 -10.09 -2.23 14.62
CA SER A 111 -10.93 -1.55 15.60
C SER A 111 -10.56 -1.85 17.05
N GLY A 112 -9.84 -2.96 17.31
CA GLY A 112 -9.29 -3.30 18.62
C GLY A 112 -8.03 -2.49 18.99
N GLY A 113 -7.50 -1.68 18.06
CA GLY A 113 -6.22 -1.00 18.23
C GLY A 113 -5.01 -1.89 17.95
N ASN A 114 -5.24 -3.06 17.35
CA ASN A 114 -4.21 -3.99 16.92
C ASN A 114 -3.68 -3.62 15.54
N TYR A 115 -2.53 -4.16 15.19
CA TYR A 115 -1.92 -4.03 13.87
C TYR A 115 -1.51 -5.40 13.32
N SER A 116 -1.63 -5.56 12.01
CA SER A 116 -1.22 -6.78 11.30
C SER A 116 -0.39 -6.41 10.08
N SER A 117 0.62 -7.23 9.79
CA SER A 117 1.41 -7.17 8.56
C SER A 117 1.58 -8.55 7.94
N PRO A 118 0.77 -8.92 6.93
CA PRO A 118 1.02 -10.08 6.10
C PRO A 118 2.14 -9.83 5.09
N LEU A 119 3.09 -10.76 4.99
CA LEU A 119 4.26 -10.67 4.13
C LEU A 119 4.68 -12.04 3.56
N PHE A 120 5.52 -12.03 2.52
CA PHE A 120 6.20 -13.22 2.02
C PHE A 120 7.61 -13.32 2.60
N ALA A 121 7.81 -14.24 3.56
CA ALA A 121 9.06 -14.43 4.29
C ALA A 121 10.11 -15.20 3.46
N SER A 122 10.63 -14.54 2.42
CA SER A 122 11.67 -15.08 1.52
C SER A 122 13.02 -15.36 2.20
N PHE A 123 13.21 -14.84 3.43
CA PHE A 123 14.40 -15.04 4.25
C PHE A 123 14.41 -16.36 5.03
N LEU A 124 13.29 -17.10 5.08
CA LEU A 124 13.23 -18.41 5.71
C LEU A 124 13.90 -19.49 4.84
N PRO A 125 14.41 -20.58 5.43
CA PRO A 125 14.93 -21.73 4.68
C PRO A 125 13.90 -22.34 3.71
N THR A 126 12.61 -22.25 4.06
CA THR A 126 11.48 -22.56 3.17
C THR A 126 10.60 -21.32 3.11
N PRO A 127 10.68 -20.52 2.03
CA PRO A 127 9.86 -19.32 1.86
C PRO A 127 8.36 -19.63 1.97
N SER A 128 7.65 -18.86 2.77
CA SER A 128 6.20 -18.94 2.97
C SER A 128 5.63 -17.58 3.35
N TYR A 129 4.31 -17.48 3.50
CA TYR A 129 3.69 -16.28 4.06
C TYR A 129 3.67 -16.34 5.58
N LEU A 130 3.86 -15.18 6.20
CA LEU A 130 3.69 -14.95 7.63
C LEU A 130 2.72 -13.78 7.84
N GLU A 131 2.08 -13.75 9.00
CA GLU A 131 1.53 -12.54 9.60
C GLU A 131 2.39 -12.16 10.80
N VAL A 132 2.87 -10.91 10.82
CA VAL A 132 3.25 -10.25 12.08
C VAL A 132 2.02 -9.54 12.63
N PHE A 133 1.71 -9.77 13.91
CA PHE A 133 0.60 -9.16 14.61
C PHE A 133 1.10 -8.50 15.89
N SER A 134 0.67 -7.25 16.12
CA SER A 134 1.00 -6.49 17.31
C SER A 134 -0.25 -5.95 17.99
N ALA A 135 -0.35 -6.10 19.31
CA ALA A 135 -1.52 -5.71 20.09
C ALA A 135 -1.15 -4.83 21.29
N PRO A 136 -2.08 -4.01 21.82
CA PRO A 136 -1.81 -3.24 23.03
C PRO A 136 -1.48 -4.14 24.24
N PRO A 137 -0.50 -3.75 25.09
CA PRO A 137 0.30 -2.52 25.01
C PRO A 137 1.39 -2.54 23.93
N LEU A 138 1.35 -1.56 23.03
CA LEU A 138 2.32 -1.47 21.91
C LEU A 138 3.67 -0.97 22.42
N THR A 139 4.64 -1.88 22.47
CA THR A 139 6.03 -1.57 22.85
C THR A 139 6.86 -1.48 21.57
N PRO A 140 7.55 -0.34 21.28
CA PRO A 140 8.30 -0.20 20.03
C PRO A 140 9.38 -1.27 19.86
N GLY A 141 9.57 -1.75 18.63
CA GLY A 141 10.63 -2.70 18.27
C GLY A 141 10.21 -4.16 18.32
N SER A 142 10.45 -4.88 17.23
CA SER A 142 10.17 -6.32 17.07
C SER A 142 10.88 -7.20 18.10
N GLU A 143 11.99 -6.73 18.67
CA GLU A 143 12.70 -7.40 19.76
C GLU A 143 11.95 -7.39 21.11
N ASN A 144 10.89 -6.58 21.21
CA ASN A 144 10.10 -6.38 22.43
C ASN A 144 8.73 -7.06 22.39
N PHE A 145 8.52 -8.03 21.48
CA PHE A 145 7.27 -8.79 21.40
C PHE A 145 6.82 -9.34 22.75
N GLY A 146 5.63 -8.92 23.16
CA GLY A 146 4.92 -9.41 24.32
C GLY A 146 4.24 -10.75 24.07
N THR A 147 3.40 -11.15 25.01
CA THR A 147 2.57 -12.37 24.89
C THR A 147 1.36 -12.18 23.97
N GLU A 148 1.03 -10.94 23.69
CA GLU A 148 -0.06 -10.45 22.86
C GLU A 148 0.34 -10.35 21.37
N ASP A 149 1.64 -10.29 21.10
CA ASP A 149 2.21 -10.18 19.76
C ASP A 149 2.50 -11.58 19.19
N SER A 150 2.56 -11.69 17.87
CA SER A 150 2.89 -12.96 17.24
C SER A 150 3.45 -12.80 15.84
N GLU A 151 4.32 -13.73 15.42
CA GLU A 151 4.71 -13.93 14.03
C GLU A 151 4.37 -15.37 13.65
N LEU A 152 3.32 -15.55 12.84
CA LEU A 152 2.72 -16.87 12.60
C LEU A 152 2.58 -17.17 11.09
N PRO A 153 2.75 -18.45 10.67
CA PRO A 153 2.49 -18.84 9.30
C PRO A 153 1.04 -18.66 8.88
N ILE A 154 0.85 -18.18 7.65
CA ILE A 154 -0.45 -18.00 7.03
C ILE A 154 -0.46 -18.57 5.60
N SER A 155 -1.66 -18.83 5.08
CA SER A 155 -1.92 -18.99 3.65
C SER A 155 -2.59 -17.73 3.14
N PHE A 156 -1.96 -17.01 2.21
CA PHE A 156 -2.49 -15.77 1.63
C PHE A 156 -2.97 -15.99 0.20
N SER A 157 -4.08 -15.35 -0.18
CA SER A 157 -4.53 -15.30 -1.56
C SER A 157 -5.27 -14.00 -1.86
N ALA A 158 -5.01 -13.42 -3.04
CA ALA A 158 -5.78 -12.31 -3.58
C ALA A 158 -6.10 -12.50 -5.08
N THR A 159 -7.25 -12.01 -5.52
CA THR A 159 -7.67 -12.02 -6.93
C THR A 159 -8.40 -10.74 -7.30
N ILE A 160 -8.23 -10.28 -8.54
CA ILE A 160 -8.98 -9.15 -9.08
C ILE A 160 -10.46 -9.55 -9.23
N ILE A 161 -11.36 -8.67 -8.79
CA ILE A 161 -12.80 -8.79 -9.06
C ILE A 161 -13.04 -8.26 -10.47
N THR A 162 -13.37 -9.14 -11.41
CA THR A 162 -13.93 -8.71 -12.70
C THR A 162 -15.42 -8.38 -12.54
N PRO A 163 -15.88 -7.23 -13.06
CA PRO A 163 -17.31 -6.91 -13.12
C PRO A 163 -18.10 -7.85 -14.04
#